data_AF-A0A535G488-F1
#
_entry.id   AF-A0A535G488-F1
#
_cell.length_a   1.000
_cell.length_b   1.000
_cell.length_c   1.000
_cell.angle_alpha   90.00
_cell.angle_beta   90.00
_cell.angle_gamma   90.00
#
_symmetry.space_group_name_H-M   'P 1'
#
loop_
_entity.id
_entity.type
_entity.pdbx_description
1 polymer ?
#
loop_
_entity_poly.entity_id
_entity_poly.type
_entity_poly.pdbx_seq_one_letter_code
_entity_poly.pdbx_strand_id
1 'polypeptide(L)'
;MRRVGIALLLVVSCAPAAPDNASVVRDYAERRSLVEVTAEGVVTSVLADESGASGVHQRFIIRLAGASQTVLVDNNVTIGQRA
;
A
#
# COMPACT_ATOMS: atom_id res chain seq x y z
N MET A 1 -2.71 47.44 -29.25
CA MET A 1 -3.07 46.84 -27.95
C MET A 1 -3.96 45.64 -28.20
N ARG A 2 -3.53 44.39 -27.92
CA ARG A 2 -4.45 43.29 -27.55
C ARG A 2 -3.73 41.96 -27.29
N ARG A 3 -3.86 41.54 -26.03
CA ARG A 3 -4.17 40.19 -25.53
C ARG A 3 -3.10 39.11 -25.77
N VAL A 4 -2.11 39.12 -24.88
CA VAL A 4 -1.31 37.93 -24.54
C VAL A 4 -2.27 36.93 -23.85
N GLY A 5 -2.54 35.80 -24.50
CA GLY A 5 -3.27 34.69 -23.90
C GLY A 5 -2.36 33.96 -22.92
N ILE A 6 -2.74 33.93 -21.64
CA ILE A 6 -2.06 33.12 -20.64
C ILE A 6 -2.52 31.68 -20.83
N ALA A 7 -1.65 30.83 -21.39
CA ALA A 7 -1.84 29.39 -21.40
C ALA A 7 -1.59 28.85 -19.98
N LEU A 8 -2.64 28.36 -19.33
CA LEU A 8 -2.54 27.70 -18.03
C LEU A 8 -1.96 26.29 -18.26
N LEU A 9 -0.66 26.12 -18.02
CA LEU A 9 -0.02 24.81 -17.95
C LEU A 9 -0.49 24.10 -16.68
N LEU A 10 -1.34 23.08 -16.83
CA LEU A 10 -1.65 22.13 -15.77
C LEU A 10 -0.42 21.24 -15.56
N VAL A 11 0.38 21.55 -14.55
CA VAL A 11 1.48 20.70 -14.11
C VAL A 11 0.86 19.53 -13.36
N VAL A 12 0.77 18.37 -14.00
CA VAL A 12 0.39 17.11 -13.33
C VAL A 12 1.57 16.72 -12.45
N SER A 13 1.48 16.99 -11.14
CA SER A 13 2.47 16.47 -10.19
C SER A 13 2.12 15.03 -9.85
N CYS A 14 3.12 14.15 -9.95
CA CYS A 14 3.01 12.78 -9.47
C CYS A 14 3.22 12.82 -7.94
N ALA A 15 2.15 13.09 -7.19
CA ALA A 15 2.16 12.95 -5.74
C ALA A 15 1.99 11.48 -5.36
N PRO A 16 2.73 10.97 -4.35
CA PRO A 16 2.48 9.62 -3.84
C PRO A 16 1.04 9.51 -3.32
N ALA A 17 0.42 8.36 -3.53
CA ALA A 17 -0.91 8.10 -3.03
C ALA A 17 -0.92 8.20 -1.49
N ALA A 18 -1.93 8.89 -0.95
CA ALA A 18 -2.14 8.91 0.50
C ALA A 18 -2.69 7.56 0.96
N PRO A 19 -2.34 7.09 2.17
CA PRO A 19 -2.93 5.89 2.73
C PRO A 19 -4.47 5.98 2.87
N ASP A 20 -5.17 4.95 2.40
CA ASP A 20 -6.62 4.75 2.57
C ASP A 20 -6.89 3.38 3.21
N ASN A 21 -6.74 3.32 4.53
CA ASN A 21 -7.02 2.10 5.30
C ASN A 21 -8.51 1.70 5.25
N ALA A 22 -9.41 2.65 5.02
CA ALA A 22 -10.85 2.37 4.94
C ALA A 22 -11.17 1.57 3.67
N SER A 23 -10.45 1.80 2.57
CA SER A 23 -10.54 0.94 1.38
C SER A 23 -10.22 -0.51 1.70
N VAL A 24 -9.13 -0.81 2.41
CA VAL A 24 -8.75 -2.19 2.75
C VAL A 24 -9.83 -2.89 3.56
N VAL A 25 -10.42 -2.21 4.56
CA VAL A 25 -11.51 -2.76 5.38
C VAL A 25 -12.74 -3.07 4.54
N ARG A 26 -13.12 -2.14 3.65
CA ARG A 26 -14.25 -2.30 2.74
C ARG A 26 -14.02 -3.43 1.74
N ASP A 27 -12.85 -3.46 1.11
CA ASP A 27 -12.46 -4.44 0.10
C ASP A 27 -12.45 -5.85 0.69
N TYR A 28 -11.98 -6.01 1.93
CA TYR A 28 -12.06 -7.27 2.67
C TYR A 28 -13.50 -7.68 2.98
N ALA A 29 -14.32 -6.76 3.49
CA ALA A 29 -15.72 -7.02 3.82
C ALA A 29 -16.54 -7.44 2.58
N GLU A 30 -16.25 -6.81 1.44
CA GLU A 30 -16.90 -7.07 0.15
C GLU A 30 -16.23 -8.21 -0.64
N ARG A 31 -15.17 -8.82 -0.10
CA ARG A 31 -14.37 -9.88 -0.75
C ARG A 31 -13.85 -9.49 -2.14
N ARG A 32 -13.52 -8.20 -2.32
CA ARG A 32 -12.88 -7.73 -3.55
C ARG A 32 -11.43 -8.22 -3.60
N SER A 33 -11.00 -8.61 -4.79
CA SER A 33 -9.68 -9.17 -5.07
C SER A 33 -9.05 -8.43 -6.25
N LEU A 34 -7.73 -8.56 -6.43
CA LEU A 34 -6.99 -7.91 -7.52
C LEU A 34 -7.11 -6.37 -7.51
N VAL A 35 -7.13 -5.80 -6.31
CA VAL A 35 -7.21 -4.35 -6.06
C VAL A 35 -5.85 -3.84 -5.60
N GLU A 36 -5.49 -2.63 -6.04
CA GLU A 36 -4.30 -1.92 -5.57
C GLU A 36 -4.72 -0.89 -4.52
N VAL A 37 -4.02 -0.87 -3.40
CA VAL A 37 -4.31 0.00 -2.25
C VAL A 37 -3.02 0.56 -1.69
N THR A 38 -3.07 1.81 -1.21
CA THR A 38 -2.03 2.36 -0.33
C THR A 38 -2.56 2.33 1.09
N ALA A 39 -1.84 1.71 2.01
CA ALA A 39 -2.27 1.53 3.39
C ALA A 39 -1.10 1.76 4.36
N GLU A 40 -1.44 2.10 5.60
CA GLU A 40 -0.48 2.34 6.68
C GLU A 40 -0.86 1.55 7.93
N GLY A 41 0.12 0.98 8.61
CA GLY A 41 -0.09 0.22 9.82
C GLY A 41 1.20 -0.13 10.52
N VAL A 42 1.07 -0.84 11.64
CA VAL A 42 2.21 -1.30 12.45
C VAL A 42 2.36 -2.81 12.29
N VAL A 43 3.60 -3.28 12.07
CA VAL A 43 3.92 -4.71 12.07
C VAL A 43 3.70 -5.26 13.48
N THR A 44 2.86 -6.29 13.58
CA THR A 44 2.49 -6.94 14.86
C THR A 44 3.04 -8.34 15.00
N SER A 45 3.37 -9.00 13.89
CA SER A 45 4.02 -10.30 13.88
C SER A 45 4.86 -10.44 12.62
N VAL A 46 6.12 -10.86 12.77
CA VAL A 46 6.95 -11.34 11.66
C VAL A 46 6.80 -12.85 11.59
N LEU A 47 6.59 -13.39 10.40
CA LEU A 47 6.41 -14.82 10.16
C LEU A 47 7.68 -15.44 9.57
N ALA A 48 7.71 -16.77 9.43
CA ALA A 48 8.74 -17.42 8.65
C ALA A 48 8.70 -16.91 7.19
N ASP A 49 9.88 -16.79 6.58
CA ASP A 49 9.96 -16.48 5.16
C ASP A 49 9.42 -17.65 4.34
N GLU A 50 8.96 -17.36 3.14
CA GLU A 50 8.40 -18.36 2.23
C GLU A 50 9.09 -18.30 0.86
N SER A 51 9.49 -19.45 0.33
CA SER A 51 10.03 -19.56 -1.01
C SER A 51 8.90 -19.60 -2.03
N GLY A 52 8.89 -18.66 -2.97
CA GLY A 52 7.98 -18.58 -4.11
C GLY A 52 8.72 -18.59 -5.45
N ALA A 53 7.96 -18.48 -6.54
CA ALA A 53 8.50 -18.50 -7.91
C ALA A 53 9.47 -17.34 -8.20
N SER A 54 9.35 -16.22 -7.49
CA SER A 54 10.19 -15.03 -7.63
C SER A 54 11.26 -14.91 -6.54
N GLY A 55 11.48 -15.95 -5.72
CA GLY A 55 12.51 -16.00 -4.70
C GLY A 55 11.96 -16.16 -3.29
N VAL A 56 12.71 -15.69 -2.30
CA VAL A 56 12.28 -15.73 -0.89
C VAL A 56 11.48 -14.47 -0.57
N HIS A 57 10.33 -14.63 0.06
CA HIS A 57 9.43 -13.56 0.46
C HIS A 57 9.36 -13.45 1.97
N GLN A 58 9.50 -12.23 2.47
CA GLN A 58 9.21 -11.95 3.87
C GLN A 58 7.71 -11.86 4.07
N ARG A 59 7.25 -12.48 5.17
CA ARG A 59 5.85 -12.50 5.56
C ARG A 59 5.67 -11.83 6.91
N PHE A 60 4.66 -11.00 7.05
CA PHE A 60 4.32 -10.36 8.31
C PHE A 60 2.86 -9.90 8.36
N ILE A 61 2.36 -9.68 9.57
CA ILE A 61 1.02 -9.17 9.82
C ILE A 61 1.12 -7.71 10.26
N ILE A 62 0.40 -6.83 9.58
CA ILE A 62 0.19 -5.45 10.02
C ILE A 62 -1.18 -5.30 10.67
N ARG A 63 -1.29 -4.41 11.66
CA ARG A 63 -2.56 -3.84 12.11
C ARG A 63 -2.71 -2.45 11.49
N LEU A 64 -3.81 -2.22 10.77
CA LEU A 64 -4.06 -0.95 10.08
C LEU A 64 -4.21 0.19 11.10
N ALA A 65 -3.57 1.33 10.83
CA ALA A 65 -3.73 2.51 11.66
C ALA A 65 -5.20 2.96 11.68
N GLY A 66 -5.74 3.23 12.87
CA GLY A 66 -7.13 3.65 13.03
C GLY A 66 -8.19 2.55 12.86
N ALA A 67 -7.80 1.27 12.70
CA ALA A 67 -8.74 0.14 12.59
C ALA A 67 -8.25 -1.10 13.37
N SER A 68 -9.16 -2.02 13.68
CA SER A 68 -8.81 -3.33 14.26
C SER A 68 -8.44 -4.38 13.21
N GLN A 69 -8.66 -4.08 11.93
CA GLN A 69 -8.35 -4.97 10.82
C GLN A 69 -6.85 -5.26 10.76
N THR A 70 -6.53 -6.54 10.62
CA THR A 70 -5.16 -7.02 10.33
C THR A 70 -5.04 -7.43 8.88
N VAL A 71 -3.85 -7.26 8.31
CA VAL A 71 -3.53 -7.64 6.93
C VAL A 71 -2.27 -8.50 6.95
N LEU A 72 -2.32 -9.64 6.25
CA LEU A 72 -1.15 -10.43 5.94
C LEU A 72 -0.47 -9.84 4.70
N VAL A 73 0.81 -9.49 4.84
CA VAL A 73 1.69 -9.22 3.72
C VAL A 73 2.49 -10.49 3.47
N ASP A 74 2.32 -11.13 2.31
CA ASP A 74 2.85 -12.46 2.01
C ASP A 74 3.97 -12.47 0.94
N ASN A 75 4.09 -11.42 0.14
CA ASN A 75 5.03 -11.33 -0.98
C ASN A 75 5.98 -10.11 -0.88
N ASN A 76 6.41 -9.75 0.33
CA ASN A 76 7.39 -8.67 0.48
C ASN A 76 8.77 -9.12 0.00
N VAL A 77 9.21 -8.60 -1.15
CA VAL A 77 10.52 -8.91 -1.76
C VAL A 77 11.67 -8.13 -1.12
N THR A 78 11.39 -7.00 -0.48
CA THR A 78 12.38 -6.21 0.25
C THR A 78 12.50 -6.75 1.67
N ILE A 79 13.31 -7.79 1.85
CA ILE A 79 13.50 -8.43 3.15
C ILE A 79 14.21 -7.45 4.10
N GLY A 80 13.51 -7.02 5.14
CA GLY A 80 14.07 -6.16 6.18
C GLY A 80 15.09 -6.89 7.06
N GLN A 81 16.03 -6.14 7.66
CA GLN A 81 16.95 -6.71 8.65
C GLN A 81 16.19 -7.23 9.88
N ARG A 82 16.65 -8.36 10.40
CA ARG A 82 16.18 -8.97 11.65
C ARG A 82 17.23 -8.70 12.73
N ALA A 83 16.78 -8.39 13.95
CA ALA A 83 17.66 -8.23 15.12
C ALA A 83 18.22 -9.57 15.60
#